data_AF-A0A822ZUK5-F1
#
_entry.id   AF-A0A822ZUK5-F1
#
_cell.length_a   1.000
_cell.length_b   1.000
_cell.length_c   1.000
_cell.angle_alpha   90.00
_cell.angle_beta   90.00
_cell.angle_gamma   90.00
#
_symmetry.space_group_name_H-M   'P 1'
#
loop_
_entity.id
_entity.type
_entity.pdbx_description
1 polymer ?
#
loop_
_entity_poly.entity_id
_entity_poly.type
_entity_poly.pdbx_seq_one_letter_code
_entity_poly.pdbx_strand_id
1 'polypeptide(L)'
;MSHQNSGGLVVLVQENRSFNHMLGWMKSLNPEIDGVTGQEYNLLSTTDPNSTRIYFGDRSEFVDPNPGHSFDAIYEQVFSVPWGQSSSGDDKVATTNGFAQQAESVQKGLSEVVMNGFRPEVVPVFKELVMEFAVCDRWFTSHGIVTLQHRMV
;
A
#
# COMPACT_ATOMS: atom_id res chain seq x y z
N MET A 1 41.46 -23.21 12.05
CA MET A 1 40.08 -23.35 11.54
C MET A 1 39.19 -22.50 12.41
N SER A 2 38.73 -21.35 11.92
CA SER A 2 37.72 -20.55 12.61
C SER A 2 36.35 -21.19 12.37
N HIS A 3 35.62 -21.47 13.45
CA HIS A 3 34.22 -21.82 13.37
C HIS A 3 33.46 -20.62 12.80
N GLN A 4 32.86 -20.78 11.61
CA GLN A 4 31.79 -19.87 11.21
C GLN A 4 30.61 -20.12 12.14
N ASN A 5 30.19 -19.07 12.84
CA ASN A 5 28.99 -19.08 13.67
C ASN A 5 27.81 -19.46 12.76
N SER A 6 27.11 -20.55 13.08
CA SER A 6 25.96 -21.02 12.30
C SER A 6 24.75 -20.14 12.61
N GLY A 7 24.81 -18.87 12.19
CA GLY A 7 23.69 -17.93 12.32
C GLY A 7 22.57 -18.35 11.38
N GLY A 8 21.36 -18.56 11.94
CA GLY A 8 20.16 -18.80 11.15
C GLY A 8 19.52 -17.49 10.70
N LEU A 9 19.15 -17.41 9.42
CA LEU A 9 18.29 -16.35 8.91
C LEU A 9 16.85 -16.89 8.84
N VAL A 10 15.93 -16.25 9.55
CA VAL A 10 14.50 -16.52 9.44
C VAL A 10 13.86 -15.40 8.64
N VAL A 11 13.16 -15.73 7.57
CA VAL A 11 12.42 -14.78 6.75
C VAL A 11 10.93 -15.06 6.91
N LEU A 12 10.20 -14.12 7.51
CA LEU A 12 8.74 -14.14 7.59
C LEU A 12 8.18 -13.35 6.39
N VAL A 13 7.50 -14.05 5.48
CA VAL A 13 6.81 -13.41 4.35
C VAL A 13 5.33 -13.28 4.70
N GLN A 14 4.81 -12.06 4.63
CA GLN A 14 3.40 -11.76 4.82
C GLN A 14 2.72 -11.54 3.48
N GLU A 15 1.44 -11.88 3.41
CA GLU A 15 0.64 -11.74 2.20
C GLU A 15 -0.42 -10.65 2.33
N ASN A 16 -0.77 -10.09 1.17
CA ASN A 16 -1.99 -9.34 0.93
C ASN A 16 -2.21 -8.06 1.76
N ARG A 17 -1.16 -7.35 2.19
CA ARG A 17 -1.29 -6.00 2.78
C ARG A 17 -0.12 -5.08 2.43
N SER A 18 -0.43 -3.85 2.03
CA SER A 18 0.58 -2.84 1.70
C SER A 18 1.37 -2.35 2.89
N PHE A 19 2.52 -1.76 2.59
CA PHE A 19 3.32 -1.06 3.59
C PHE A 19 2.47 -0.01 4.32
N ASN A 20 1.69 0.81 3.60
CA ASN A 20 0.84 1.82 4.24
C ASN A 20 -0.26 1.21 5.10
N HIS A 21 -0.82 0.06 4.70
CA HIS A 21 -1.80 -0.69 5.49
C HIS A 21 -1.24 -1.12 6.85
N MET A 22 -0.03 -1.70 6.88
CA MET A 22 0.52 -2.27 8.10
C MET A 22 1.35 -1.27 8.92
N LEU A 23 2.15 -0.46 8.24
CA LEU A 23 3.20 0.36 8.86
C LEU A 23 3.06 1.86 8.57
N GLY A 24 2.10 2.29 7.73
CA GLY A 24 1.95 3.69 7.36
C GLY A 24 1.81 4.62 8.56
N TRP A 25 0.96 4.26 9.54
CA TRP A 25 0.73 5.05 10.75
C TRP A 25 1.82 4.93 11.81
N MET A 26 2.80 4.03 11.61
CA MET A 26 3.96 3.90 12.50
C MET A 26 4.89 5.12 12.42
N LYS A 27 4.71 6.00 11.43
CA LYS A 27 5.38 7.32 11.35
C LYS A 27 5.18 8.15 12.62
N SER A 28 4.04 7.98 13.31
CA SER A 28 3.76 8.61 14.60
C SER A 28 4.71 8.16 15.73
N LEU A 29 5.27 6.95 15.62
CA LEU A 29 6.21 6.38 16.57
C LEU A 29 7.67 6.58 16.14
N ASN A 30 7.94 6.44 14.83
CA ASN A 30 9.24 6.68 14.23
C ASN A 30 9.09 7.62 13.02
N PRO A 31 9.38 8.93 13.18
CA PRO A 31 9.23 9.92 12.10
C PRO A 31 10.11 9.66 10.88
N GLU A 32 11.18 8.88 11.00
CA GLU A 32 12.08 8.52 9.89
C GLU A 32 11.41 7.58 8.88
N ILE A 33 10.35 6.88 9.30
CA ILE A 33 9.57 6.03 8.40
C ILE A 33 8.87 6.90 7.36
N ASP A 34 9.00 6.50 6.09
CA ASP A 34 8.24 7.03 4.95
C ASP A 34 6.78 6.53 4.96
N GLY A 35 6.08 6.84 6.05
CA GLY A 35 4.69 6.50 6.30
C GLY A 35 3.71 7.61 5.89
N VAL A 36 2.54 7.62 6.50
CA VAL A 36 1.45 8.55 6.17
C VAL A 36 1.28 9.64 7.24
N THR A 37 0.70 10.76 6.83
CA THR A 37 0.43 11.94 7.67
C THR A 37 -1.06 12.21 7.84
N GLY A 38 -1.91 11.53 7.05
CA GLY A 38 -3.35 11.77 6.98
C GLY A 38 -3.74 12.88 5.99
N GLN A 39 -2.77 13.43 5.26
CA GLN A 39 -3.02 14.38 4.16
C GLN A 39 -3.05 13.70 2.80
N GLU A 40 -2.64 12.44 2.76
CA GLU A 40 -2.59 11.64 1.55
C GLU A 40 -4.00 11.20 1.12
N TYR A 41 -4.26 11.21 -0.18
CA TYR A 41 -5.56 10.85 -0.73
C TYR A 41 -5.40 10.27 -2.14
N ASN A 42 -6.42 9.55 -2.59
CA ASN A 42 -6.63 9.22 -4.00
C ASN A 42 -7.94 9.88 -4.47
N LEU A 43 -8.04 10.16 -5.76
CA LEU A 43 -9.30 10.62 -6.36
C LEU A 43 -10.17 9.40 -6.67
N LEU A 44 -11.48 9.53 -6.45
CA LEU A 44 -12.45 8.49 -6.83
C LEU A 44 -12.48 8.28 -8.35
N SER A 45 -12.18 9.33 -9.12
CA SER A 45 -11.88 9.28 -10.55
C SER A 45 -10.59 10.03 -10.85
N THR A 46 -9.60 9.34 -11.41
CA THR A 46 -8.26 9.86 -11.70
C THR A 46 -8.25 10.82 -12.90
N THR A 47 -9.26 10.75 -13.75
CA THR A 47 -9.43 11.62 -14.93
C THR A 47 -10.14 12.94 -14.63
N ASP A 48 -10.78 13.06 -13.46
CA ASP A 48 -11.47 14.28 -13.02
C ASP A 48 -10.75 14.90 -11.82
N PRO A 49 -10.04 16.03 -12.00
CA PRO A 49 -9.35 16.73 -10.90
C PRO A 49 -10.28 17.22 -9.78
N ASN A 50 -11.58 17.34 -10.04
CA ASN A 50 -12.58 17.75 -9.05
C ASN A 50 -13.32 16.56 -8.42
N SER A 51 -12.89 15.34 -8.73
CA SER A 51 -13.48 14.12 -8.16
C SER A 51 -13.32 14.10 -6.63
N THR A 52 -14.19 13.32 -5.98
CA THR A 52 -14.13 13.13 -4.53
C THR A 52 -12.75 12.62 -4.12
N ARG A 53 -12.15 13.29 -3.14
CA ARG A 53 -10.91 12.85 -2.50
C ARG A 53 -11.24 11.83 -1.42
N ILE A 54 -10.66 10.65 -1.54
CA ILE A 54 -10.69 9.61 -0.52
C ILE A 54 -9.36 9.66 0.22
N TYR A 55 -9.40 10.21 1.43
CA TYR A 55 -8.23 10.36 2.28
C TYR A 55 -7.83 9.04 2.91
N PHE A 56 -6.53 8.80 3.04
CA PHE A 56 -6.02 7.62 3.69
C PHE A 56 -6.28 7.70 5.20
N GLY A 57 -7.13 6.83 5.71
CA GLY A 57 -7.55 6.77 7.11
C GLY A 57 -6.82 5.71 7.93
N ASP A 58 -7.27 5.52 9.17
CA ASP A 58 -6.66 4.65 10.18
C ASP A 58 -7.64 3.58 10.70
N ARG A 59 -8.68 3.29 9.91
CA ARG A 59 -9.82 2.44 10.27
C ARG A 59 -9.78 1.06 9.62
N SER A 60 -8.59 0.54 9.28
CA SER A 60 -8.50 -0.82 8.72
C SER A 60 -9.05 -1.86 9.70
N GLU A 61 -9.78 -2.82 9.14
CA GLU A 61 -10.29 -3.98 9.86
C GLU A 61 -9.49 -5.24 9.51
N PHE A 62 -9.48 -6.22 10.41
CA PHE A 62 -8.74 -7.48 10.19
C PHE A 62 -9.28 -8.32 9.02
N VAL A 63 -10.57 -8.17 8.72
CA VAL A 63 -11.22 -8.75 7.54
C VAL A 63 -11.36 -7.65 6.51
N ASP A 64 -10.42 -7.61 5.58
CA ASP A 64 -10.41 -6.60 4.53
C ASP A 64 -11.02 -7.19 3.26
N PRO A 65 -12.02 -6.55 2.63
CA PRO A 65 -12.48 -6.94 1.32
C PRO A 65 -11.31 -6.98 0.33
N ASN A 66 -11.20 -8.07 -0.43
CA ASN A 66 -10.10 -8.30 -1.37
C ASN A 66 -10.25 -7.35 -2.57
N PRO A 67 -9.44 -6.27 -2.68
CA PRO A 67 -9.48 -5.45 -3.88
C PRO A 67 -9.02 -6.26 -5.10
N GLY A 68 -9.16 -5.67 -6.29
CA GLY A 68 -8.62 -6.27 -7.50
C GLY A 68 -7.11 -6.51 -7.34
N HIS A 69 -6.70 -7.77 -7.51
CA HIS A 69 -5.31 -8.24 -7.44
C HIS A 69 -4.87 -8.89 -8.76
N SER A 70 -5.68 -8.72 -9.81
CA SER A 70 -5.31 -9.08 -11.17
C SER A 70 -4.34 -8.04 -11.75
N PHE A 71 -3.64 -8.42 -12.82
CA PHE A 71 -2.66 -7.56 -13.47
C PHE A 71 -3.25 -6.21 -13.94
N ASP A 72 -4.43 -6.25 -14.54
CA ASP A 72 -5.19 -5.09 -15.00
C ASP A 72 -5.62 -4.17 -13.85
N ALA A 73 -6.02 -4.73 -12.71
CA ALA A 73 -6.32 -3.96 -11.51
C ALA A 73 -5.08 -3.26 -10.95
N ILE A 74 -3.95 -3.98 -10.84
CA ILE A 74 -2.71 -3.41 -10.33
C ILE A 74 -2.17 -2.33 -11.29
N TYR A 75 -2.32 -2.54 -12.60
CA TYR A 75 -1.96 -1.54 -13.59
C TYR A 75 -2.73 -0.23 -13.37
N GLU A 76 -4.04 -0.31 -13.14
CA GLU A 76 -4.86 0.86 -12.86
C GLU A 76 -4.47 1.53 -11.54
N GLN A 77 -4.20 0.75 -10.49
CA GLN A 77 -3.74 1.29 -9.20
C GLN A 77 -2.43 2.09 -9.33
N VAL A 78 -1.45 1.57 -10.08
CA VAL A 78 -0.11 2.17 -10.23
C VAL A 78 -0.09 3.33 -11.22
N PHE A 79 -0.74 3.18 -12.37
CA PHE A 79 -0.70 4.15 -13.47
C PHE A 79 -1.93 5.05 -13.53
N SER A 80 -2.88 4.88 -12.62
CA SER A 80 -4.11 5.68 -12.51
C SER A 80 -5.00 5.61 -13.75
N VAL A 81 -4.83 4.60 -14.61
CA VAL A 81 -5.58 4.45 -15.87
C VAL A 81 -5.89 2.98 -16.15
N PRO A 82 -7.12 2.64 -16.61
CA PRO A 82 -7.48 1.25 -16.89
C PRO A 82 -6.56 0.60 -17.92
N TRP A 83 -6.32 -0.70 -17.75
CA TRP A 83 -5.57 -1.48 -18.73
C TRP A 83 -6.23 -1.41 -20.12
N GLY A 84 -5.41 -1.21 -21.16
CA GLY A 84 -5.89 -1.11 -22.55
C GLY A 84 -6.47 0.25 -22.96
N GLN A 85 -6.69 1.19 -22.03
CA GLN A 85 -7.06 2.58 -22.34
C GLN A 85 -5.84 3.52 -22.43
N SER A 86 -4.65 2.93 -22.38
CA SER A 86 -3.36 3.58 -22.61
C SER A 86 -3.23 4.10 -24.04
N SER A 87 -3.02 5.40 -24.23
CA SER A 87 -2.46 5.90 -25.49
C SER A 87 -1.04 5.37 -25.65
N SER A 88 -0.75 4.74 -26.80
CA SER A 88 0.60 4.33 -27.18
C SER A 88 1.48 5.59 -27.31
N GLY A 89 2.32 5.89 -26.32
CA GLY A 89 3.21 7.05 -26.35
C GLY A 89 3.24 7.89 -25.07
N ASP A 90 2.37 7.62 -24.10
CA ASP A 90 2.48 8.25 -22.78
C ASP A 90 3.59 7.55 -22.00
N ASP A 91 4.67 8.28 -21.68
CA ASP A 91 5.57 7.91 -20.60
C ASP A 91 4.74 7.86 -19.31
N LYS A 92 4.19 6.69 -19.01
CA LYS A 92 3.27 6.53 -17.88
C LYS A 92 4.07 6.63 -16.59
N VAL A 93 4.06 7.83 -16.03
CA VAL A 93 4.57 8.08 -14.69
C VAL A 93 3.72 7.25 -13.73
N ALA A 94 4.36 6.37 -12.97
CA ALA A 94 3.72 5.67 -11.86
C ALA A 94 3.32 6.72 -10.82
N THR A 95 2.01 6.99 -10.73
CA THR A 95 1.44 8.02 -9.83
C THR A 95 0.84 7.41 -8.58
N THR A 96 0.58 6.09 -8.58
CA THR A 96 0.04 5.33 -7.43
C THR A 96 -1.23 5.95 -6.82
N ASN A 97 -2.04 6.62 -7.64
CA ASN A 97 -3.26 7.33 -7.22
C ASN A 97 -4.57 6.63 -7.68
N GLY A 98 -4.46 5.42 -8.25
CA GLY A 98 -5.60 4.69 -8.81
C GLY A 98 -6.30 3.74 -7.84
N PHE A 99 -5.87 3.65 -6.58
CA PHE A 99 -6.40 2.65 -5.64
C PHE A 99 -7.88 2.89 -5.32
N ALA A 100 -8.28 4.14 -5.06
CA ALA A 100 -9.67 4.47 -4.80
C ALA A 100 -10.57 4.17 -6.01
N GLN A 101 -10.17 4.60 -7.21
CA GLN A 101 -10.93 4.35 -8.44
C GLN A 101 -11.09 2.85 -8.73
N GLN A 102 -10.00 2.09 -8.65
CA GLN A 102 -10.01 0.65 -8.92
C GLN A 102 -10.85 -0.10 -7.88
N ALA A 103 -10.76 0.26 -6.60
CA ALA A 103 -11.59 -0.33 -5.56
C ALA A 103 -13.08 -0.05 -5.79
N GLU A 104 -13.42 1.21 -6.11
CA GLU A 104 -14.81 1.61 -6.35
C GLU A 104 -15.43 0.89 -7.57
N SER A 105 -14.62 0.56 -8.58
CA SER A 105 -15.09 -0.19 -9.76
C SER A 105 -15.40 -1.66 -9.47
N VAL A 106 -14.77 -2.26 -8.45
CA VAL A 106 -15.07 -3.62 -7.98
C VAL A 106 -16.38 -3.63 -7.18
N GLN A 107 -16.52 -2.72 -6.22
CA GLN A 107 -17.72 -2.58 -5.41
C GLN A 107 -17.86 -1.14 -4.93
N LYS A 108 -19.08 -0.57 -5.06
CA LYS A 108 -19.38 0.77 -4.56
C LYS A 108 -19.09 0.87 -3.06
N GLY A 109 -18.32 1.88 -2.66
CA GLY A 109 -17.89 2.11 -1.28
C GLY A 109 -16.67 1.31 -0.83
N LEU A 110 -16.09 0.45 -1.68
CA LEU A 110 -14.87 -0.30 -1.34
C LEU A 110 -13.64 0.63 -1.25
N SER A 111 -13.66 1.76 -1.96
CA SER A 111 -12.63 2.80 -1.87
C SER A 111 -12.42 3.29 -0.44
N GLU A 112 -13.49 3.50 0.31
CA GLU A 112 -13.50 3.93 1.71
C GLU A 112 -12.97 2.87 2.68
N VAL A 113 -12.84 1.61 2.25
CA VAL A 113 -12.28 0.52 3.06
C VAL A 113 -10.80 0.36 2.74
N VAL A 114 -10.46 0.23 1.46
CA VAL A 114 -9.08 0.03 0.97
C VAL A 114 -8.16 1.18 1.36
N MET A 115 -8.67 2.42 1.37
CA MET A 115 -7.90 3.61 1.74
C MET A 115 -7.79 3.82 3.25
N ASN A 116 -7.52 2.76 4.03
CA ASN A 116 -7.19 2.88 5.45
C ASN A 116 -5.97 2.03 5.80
N GLY A 117 -5.24 2.38 6.85
CA GLY A 117 -4.24 1.52 7.48
C GLY A 117 -4.58 1.19 8.93
N PHE A 118 -3.82 0.29 9.52
CA PHE A 118 -3.89 -0.02 10.95
C PHE A 118 -3.14 1.02 11.78
N ARG A 119 -3.76 1.45 12.87
CA ARG A 119 -3.06 2.19 13.92
C ARG A 119 -2.04 1.30 14.65
N PRO A 120 -0.96 1.86 15.23
CA PRO A 120 0.01 1.07 15.99
C PRO A 120 -0.61 0.23 17.12
N GLU A 121 -1.67 0.72 17.77
CA GLU A 121 -2.31 0.06 18.92
C GLU A 121 -3.08 -1.21 18.53
N VAL A 122 -3.53 -1.33 17.28
CA VAL A 122 -4.29 -2.49 16.81
C VAL A 122 -3.40 -3.58 16.21
N VAL A 123 -2.13 -3.27 15.94
CA VAL A 123 -1.10 -4.23 15.49
C VAL A 123 0.13 -4.20 16.43
N PRO A 124 -0.05 -4.55 17.72
CA PRO A 124 0.97 -4.31 18.76
C PRO A 124 2.29 -5.03 18.50
N VAL A 125 2.28 -6.21 17.88
CA VAL A 125 3.51 -6.93 17.52
C VAL A 125 4.33 -6.14 16.49
N PHE A 126 3.69 -5.56 15.46
CA PHE A 126 4.38 -4.72 14.48
C PHE A 126 4.89 -3.43 15.10
N LYS A 127 4.11 -2.83 16.00
CA LYS A 127 4.54 -1.67 16.78
C LYS A 127 5.86 -1.95 17.51
N GLU A 128 5.94 -3.04 18.27
CA GLU A 128 7.18 -3.40 18.98
C GLU A 128 8.35 -3.66 18.02
N LEU A 129 8.09 -4.36 16.90
CA LEU A 129 9.13 -4.61 15.89
C LEU A 129 9.68 -3.32 15.28
N VAL A 130 8.81 -2.34 15.00
CA VAL A 130 9.24 -1.03 14.48
C VAL A 130 10.04 -0.23 15.50
N MET A 131 9.71 -0.34 16.79
CA MET A 131 10.42 0.40 17.85
C MET A 131 11.80 -0.21 18.15
N GLU A 132 11.92 -1.53 18.07
CA GLU A 132 13.12 -2.25 18.52
C GLU A 132 14.06 -2.67 17.38
N PHE A 133 13.60 -2.63 16.12
CA PHE A 133 14.37 -3.10 14.96
C PHE A 133 14.32 -2.13 13.77
N ALA A 134 15.24 -2.34 12.83
CA ALA A 134 15.28 -1.57 11.60
C ALA A 134 14.10 -1.89 10.67
N VAL A 135 13.55 -0.85 10.05
CA VAL A 135 12.49 -0.95 9.05
C VAL A 135 13.07 -0.60 7.68
N CYS A 136 12.83 -1.44 6.68
CA CYS A 136 13.07 -1.10 5.27
C CYS A 136 11.76 -0.60 4.66
N ASP A 137 11.61 0.72 4.51
CA ASP A 137 10.37 1.39 4.08
C ASP A 137 10.34 1.75 2.58
N ARG A 138 11.35 1.33 1.84
CA ARG A 138 11.49 1.50 0.37
C ARG A 138 11.86 0.21 -0.32
N TRP A 139 11.27 -0.89 0.13
CA TRP A 139 11.44 -2.21 -0.45
C TRP A 139 10.25 -2.54 -1.36
N PHE A 140 10.51 -2.77 -2.64
CA PHE A 140 9.48 -2.99 -3.66
C PHE A 140 9.65 -4.37 -4.33
N THR A 141 8.54 -4.97 -4.78
CA THR A 141 8.57 -6.22 -5.55
C THR A 141 9.34 -6.05 -6.85
N SER A 142 10.10 -7.06 -7.25
CA SER A 142 10.81 -7.08 -8.55
C SER A 142 9.86 -7.10 -9.76
N HIS A 143 8.66 -7.65 -9.58
CA HIS A 143 7.59 -7.65 -10.58
C HIS A 143 6.37 -6.98 -9.94
N GLY A 144 5.92 -5.86 -10.49
CA GLY A 144 4.79 -5.08 -9.98
C GLY A 144 3.42 -5.74 -10.17
N ILE A 145 3.32 -7.07 -10.02
CA ILE A 145 2.14 -7.88 -10.38
C ILE A 145 1.58 -8.68 -9.20
N VAL A 146 2.29 -8.87 -8.07
CA VAL A 146 1.74 -9.69 -6.98
C VAL A 146 1.93 -9.13 -5.56
N THR A 147 0.79 -9.20 -4.86
CA THR A 147 0.54 -9.06 -3.42
C THR A 147 1.08 -7.80 -2.77
N LEU A 148 0.41 -6.68 -3.08
CA LEU A 148 0.22 -5.57 -2.15
C LEU A 148 1.51 -5.10 -1.46
N GLN A 149 2.60 -4.84 -2.18
CA GLN A 149 3.75 -4.09 -1.64
C GLN A 149 3.82 -2.66 -2.19
N HIS A 150 2.80 -2.23 -2.93
CA HIS A 150 2.76 -0.89 -3.49
C HIS A 150 2.30 0.13 -2.46
N ARG A 151 2.99 1.27 -2.43
CA ARG A 151 2.57 2.44 -1.68
C ARG A 151 1.24 2.91 -2.26
N MET A 152 0.25 3.14 -1.40
CA MET A 152 -1.09 3.56 -1.83
C MET A 152 -1.25 5.07 -2.00
N VAL A 153 -0.18 5.83 -1.71
CA VAL A 153 -0.18 7.29 -1.54
C VAL A 153 1.17 7.94 -1.82
#